data_AF-A0A7S2WHA3-F1
#
_entry.id   AF-A0A7S2WHA3-F1
#
_cell.length_a   1.000
_cell.length_b   1.000
_cell.length_c   1.000
_cell.angle_alpha   90.00
_cell.angle_beta   90.00
_cell.angle_gamma   90.00
#
_symmetry.space_group_name_H-M   'P 1'
#
loop_
_entity.id
_entity.type
_entity.pdbx_description
1 polymer ?
#
loop_
_entity_poly.entity_id
_entity_poly.type
_entity_poly.pdbx_seq_one_letter_code
_entity_poly.pdbx_strand_id
1 'polypeptide(L)'
;IVKGEINIEDTQKSKYEGTNENNVAAEKSIQTKENNCKPNVSAEDMFDQYLCTNGVPDPDLLIRTGGQQRLSNFLLWNVAYSELFFSPFLWPEFNEKQLDGAIEWFRGSQRRYGGR
;
A
#
# COMPACT_ATOMS: atom_id res chain seq x y z
N ILE A 1 -14.69 -0.37 21.97
CA ILE A 1 -14.51 -1.34 20.87
C ILE A 1 -14.70 -0.56 19.59
N VAL A 2 -13.63 0.04 19.06
CA VAL A 2 -13.71 0.89 17.87
C VAL A 2 -13.88 -0.04 16.68
N LYS A 3 -15.08 -0.03 16.08
CA LYS A 3 -15.34 -0.66 14.78
C LYS A 3 -14.51 0.12 13.76
N GLY A 4 -13.33 -0.38 13.42
CA GLY A 4 -12.56 0.11 12.29
C GLY A 4 -13.34 -0.24 11.04
N GLU A 5 -13.90 0.77 10.39
CA GLU A 5 -14.44 0.66 9.04
C GLU A 5 -13.28 0.20 8.14
N ILE A 6 -13.43 -0.97 7.54
CA ILE A 6 -12.49 -1.44 6.53
C ILE A 6 -12.80 -0.60 5.30
N ASN A 7 -11.96 0.39 5.00
CA ASN A 7 -12.06 1.17 3.78
C ASN A 7 -11.67 0.26 2.61
N ILE A 8 -12.66 -0.22 1.88
CA ILE A 8 -12.46 -1.02 0.67
C ILE A 8 -12.48 -0.06 -0.51
N GLU A 9 -11.30 0.39 -0.95
CA GLU A 9 -11.15 1.11 -2.22
C GLU A 9 -10.60 0.16 -3.29
N ASP A 10 -11.42 -0.19 -4.28
CA ASP A 10 -10.99 -0.99 -5.43
C ASP A 10 -10.26 -0.10 -6.45
N THR A 11 -8.93 -0.02 -6.30
CA THR A 11 -8.08 0.75 -7.21
C THR A 11 -7.39 -0.19 -8.21
N GLN A 12 -7.97 -0.34 -9.40
CA GLN A 12 -7.36 -1.06 -10.52
C GLN A 12 -6.40 -0.12 -11.30
N LYS A 13 -5.09 -0.13 -11.01
CA LYS A 13 -4.08 0.60 -11.79
C LYS A 13 -3.47 -0.30 -12.88
N SER A 14 -3.85 -0.07 -14.15
CA SER A 14 -3.34 -0.86 -15.30
C SER A 14 -1.90 -0.54 -15.70
N LYS A 15 -1.32 0.57 -15.21
CA LYS A 15 0.03 1.04 -15.55
C LYS A 15 0.69 1.67 -14.32
N TYR A 16 1.03 0.85 -13.34
CA TYR A 16 1.76 1.26 -12.15
C TYR A 16 3.19 0.71 -12.22
N GLU A 17 4.18 1.61 -12.19
CA GLU A 17 5.61 1.27 -12.14
C GLU A 17 6.22 1.83 -10.85
N GLY A 18 6.21 1.04 -9.77
CA GLY A 18 6.61 1.49 -8.44
C GLY A 18 8.03 2.05 -8.34
N THR A 19 8.97 1.62 -9.18
CA THR A 19 10.35 2.14 -9.15
C THR A 19 10.42 3.57 -9.67
N ASN A 20 9.67 3.88 -10.73
CA ASN A 20 9.74 5.20 -11.36
C ASN A 20 9.14 6.26 -10.43
N GLU A 21 7.99 5.97 -9.81
CA GLU A 21 7.39 6.91 -8.86
C GLU A 21 8.22 7.12 -7.58
N ASN A 22 8.77 6.06 -7.00
CA ASN A 22 9.60 6.19 -5.79
C ASN A 22 10.89 6.98 -6.07
N ASN A 23 11.49 6.80 -7.25
CA ASN A 23 12.66 7.57 -7.66
C ASN A 23 12.32 9.05 -7.85
N VAL A 24 11.21 9.36 -8.53
CA VAL A 24 10.75 10.74 -8.74
C VAL A 24 10.41 11.42 -7.42
N ALA A 25 9.76 10.71 -6.47
CA ALA A 25 9.46 11.21 -5.15
C ALA A 25 10.75 11.48 -4.33
N ALA A 26 11.73 10.58 -4.41
CA ALA A 26 13.02 10.74 -3.75
C ALA A 26 13.77 11.97 -4.29
N GLU A 27 13.88 12.12 -5.62
CA GLU A 27 14.55 13.27 -6.25
C GLU A 27 13.94 14.61 -5.82
N LYS A 28 12.61 14.73 -5.83
CA LYS A 28 11.91 15.96 -5.44
C LYS A 28 12.08 16.29 -3.96
N SER A 29 12.09 15.27 -3.10
CA SER A 29 12.31 15.46 -1.66
C SER A 29 13.73 15.97 -1.35
N ILE A 30 14.74 15.49 -2.09
CA ILE A 30 16.14 15.94 -1.98
C ILE A 30 16.27 17.40 -2.43
N GLN A 31 15.68 17.76 -3.56
CA GLN A 31 15.70 19.14 -4.09
C GLN A 31 15.06 20.15 -3.13
N THR A 32 14.06 19.73 -2.35
CA THR A 32 13.37 20.58 -1.37
C THR A 32 14.22 20.84 -0.12
N LYS A 33 15.06 19.88 0.29
CA LYS A 33 15.99 20.04 1.43
C LYS A 33 17.13 21.03 1.14
N GLU A 34 17.60 21.12 -0.10
CA GLU A 34 18.67 22.06 -0.49
C GLU A 34 18.23 23.53 -0.40
N ASN A 35 16.93 23.81 -0.45
CA ASN A 35 16.36 25.16 -0.40
C ASN A 35 16.12 25.69 1.04
N ASN A 36 16.80 25.14 2.05
CA ASN A 36 16.94 25.70 3.41
C ASN A 36 15.63 25.97 4.18
N CYS A 37 14.59 25.16 3.96
CA CYS A 37 13.41 25.15 4.81
C CYS A 37 13.62 24.16 5.96
N LYS A 38 13.78 24.63 7.21
CA LYS A 38 13.59 23.77 8.39
C LYS A 38 12.17 23.21 8.32
N PRO A 39 11.98 21.92 8.03
CA PRO A 39 10.62 21.45 7.88
C PRO A 39 10.09 21.11 9.25
N ASN A 40 8.96 21.72 9.59
CA ASN A 40 8.12 21.28 10.71
C ASN A 40 7.34 20.00 10.36
N VAL A 41 7.85 19.23 9.39
CA VAL A 41 7.20 18.16 8.65
C VAL A 41 8.25 17.08 8.42
N SER A 42 7.89 15.81 8.61
CA SER A 42 8.85 14.70 8.47
C SER A 42 9.27 14.47 7.02
N ALA A 43 10.38 13.77 6.80
CA ALA A 43 10.82 13.46 5.44
C ALA A 43 9.86 12.47 4.75
N GLU A 44 9.21 11.61 5.54
CA GLU A 44 8.19 10.66 5.13
C GLU A 44 6.93 11.39 4.64
N ASP A 45 6.46 12.41 5.36
CA ASP A 45 5.30 13.21 4.95
C ASP A 45 5.57 14.00 3.66
N MET A 46 6.81 14.47 3.47
CA MET A 46 7.19 15.11 2.20
C MET A 46 7.24 14.11 1.05
N PHE A 47 7.74 12.90 1.30
CA PHE A 47 7.82 11.86 0.29
C PHE A 47 6.43 11.45 -0.18
N ASP A 48 5.49 11.30 0.75
CA ASP A 48 4.10 10.95 0.47
C ASP A 48 3.42 11.96 -0.48
N GLN A 49 3.74 13.26 -0.35
CA GLN A 49 3.20 14.30 -1.22
C GLN A 49 3.53 14.12 -2.71
N TYR A 50 4.63 13.43 -3.01
CA TYR A 50 5.10 13.20 -4.37
C TYR A 50 4.65 11.85 -4.95
N LEU A 51 3.99 11.00 -4.15
CA LEU A 51 3.45 9.74 -4.62
C LEU A 51 2.15 9.94 -5.42
N CYS A 52 1.94 9.04 -6.38
CA CYS A 52 0.68 8.98 -7.13
C CYS A 52 -0.53 8.57 -6.26
N THR A 53 -0.29 8.22 -5.01
CA THR A 53 -1.26 7.82 -3.98
C THR A 53 -1.42 8.88 -2.90
N ASN A 54 -0.82 10.06 -3.05
CA ASN A 54 -0.99 11.17 -2.11
C ASN A 54 -2.49 11.44 -1.84
N GLY A 55 -2.86 11.47 -0.56
CA GLY A 55 -4.23 11.68 -0.11
C GLY A 55 -5.11 10.42 -0.12
N VAL A 56 -4.59 9.28 -0.57
CA VAL A 56 -5.23 7.96 -0.45
C VAL A 56 -4.64 7.27 0.79
N PRO A 57 -5.46 6.70 1.69
CA PRO A 57 -4.94 6.00 2.86
C PRO A 57 -4.12 4.77 2.43
N ASP A 58 -3.08 4.45 3.21
CA ASP A 58 -2.29 3.25 2.99
C ASP A 58 -3.18 2.00 3.11
N PRO A 59 -2.98 1.00 2.22
CA PRO A 59 -3.77 -0.22 2.25
C PRO A 59 -3.49 -1.02 3.53
N ASP A 60 -4.55 -1.54 4.16
CA ASP A 60 -4.40 -2.47 5.28
C ASP A 60 -4.05 -3.89 4.80
N LEU A 61 -4.55 -4.27 3.62
CA LEU A 61 -4.43 -5.61 3.05
C LEU A 61 -4.13 -5.52 1.56
N LEU A 62 -3.06 -6.17 1.11
CA LEU A 62 -2.77 -6.37 -0.31
C LEU A 62 -3.04 -7.82 -0.70
N ILE A 63 -3.98 -8.02 -1.62
CA ILE A 63 -4.29 -9.34 -2.19
C ILE A 63 -3.59 -9.49 -3.54
N ARG A 64 -2.83 -10.56 -3.71
CA ARG A 64 -2.22 -10.93 -5.00
C ARG A 64 -2.66 -12.31 -5.45
N THR A 65 -3.27 -12.37 -6.63
CA THR A 65 -3.70 -13.61 -7.29
C THR A 65 -2.63 -14.19 -8.21
N GLY A 66 -2.80 -15.45 -8.60
CA GLY A 66 -1.95 -16.12 -9.60
C GLY A 66 -0.77 -16.90 -9.04
N GLY A 67 -0.79 -17.23 -7.74
CA GLY A 67 0.16 -18.16 -7.10
C GLY A 67 1.59 -17.65 -6.93
N GLN A 68 1.89 -16.42 -7.35
CA GLN A 68 3.23 -15.85 -7.25
C GLN A 68 3.37 -15.01 -5.97
N GLN A 69 4.34 -15.38 -5.14
CA GLN A 69 4.66 -14.69 -3.88
C GLN A 69 5.71 -13.59 -4.07
N ARG A 70 5.33 -12.51 -4.74
CA ARG A 70 6.17 -11.30 -4.88
C ARG A 70 5.31 -10.08 -5.01
N LEU A 71 5.84 -8.88 -4.75
CA LEU A 71 5.12 -7.63 -4.98
C LEU A 71 5.21 -7.16 -6.43
N SER A 72 6.24 -7.59 -7.18
CA SER A 72 6.50 -7.08 -8.54
C SER A 72 6.48 -5.56 -8.60
N ASN A 73 7.11 -4.90 -7.61
CA ASN A 73 7.26 -3.45 -7.60
C ASN A 73 5.91 -2.69 -7.58
N PHE A 74 4.93 -3.22 -6.86
CA PHE A 74 3.61 -2.63 -6.69
C PHE A 74 3.48 -2.02 -5.29
N LEU A 75 3.15 -0.72 -5.22
CA LEU A 75 2.86 0.05 -4.01
C LEU A 75 3.89 -0.09 -2.87
N LEU A 76 5.18 -0.18 -3.20
CA LEU A 76 6.24 -0.50 -2.23
C LEU A 76 6.25 0.39 -0.97
N TRP A 77 5.99 1.69 -1.15
CA TRP A 77 5.90 2.63 -0.03
C TRP A 77 4.62 2.43 0.77
N ASN A 78 3.46 2.43 0.09
CA ASN A 78 2.17 2.32 0.74
C ASN A 78 1.95 0.97 1.44
N VAL A 79 2.57 -0.12 0.94
CA VAL A 79 2.39 -1.47 1.52
C VAL A 79 3.40 -1.83 2.60
N ALA A 80 4.22 -0.87 3.06
CA ALA A 80 5.26 -1.13 4.06
C ALA A 80 4.73 -1.74 5.36
N TYR A 81 3.47 -1.44 5.71
CA TYR A 81 2.79 -1.94 6.91
C TYR A 81 1.54 -2.77 6.61
N SER A 82 1.28 -3.08 5.34
CA SER A 82 0.11 -3.89 4.95
C SER A 82 0.35 -5.37 5.21
N GLU A 83 -0.74 -6.08 5.51
CA GLU A 83 -0.73 -7.54 5.44
C GLU A 83 -0.75 -8.00 3.97
N LEU A 84 0.04 -9.03 3.67
CA LEU A 84 0.18 -9.54 2.30
C LEU A 84 -0.51 -10.91 2.16
N PHE A 85 -1.58 -10.96 1.38
CA PHE A 85 -2.31 -12.19 1.09
C PHE A 85 -2.05 -12.69 -0.33
N PHE A 86 -1.43 -13.86 -0.45
CA PHE A 86 -1.13 -14.49 -1.74
C PHE A 86 -2.12 -15.62 -2.02
N SER A 87 -2.94 -15.43 -3.05
CA SER A 87 -3.94 -16.39 -3.50
C SER A 87 -3.40 -17.27 -4.64
N PRO A 88 -3.56 -18.60 -4.56
CA PRO A 88 -3.19 -19.50 -5.66
C PRO A 88 -4.13 -19.40 -6.87
N PHE A 89 -5.35 -18.87 -6.69
CA PHE A 89 -6.34 -18.72 -7.75
C PHE A 89 -5.88 -17.69 -8.78
N LEU A 90 -6.14 -17.95 -10.07
CA LEU A 90 -5.94 -16.96 -11.13
C LEU A 90 -6.97 -15.83 -11.01
N TRP A 91 -6.66 -14.64 -11.55
CA TRP A 91 -7.58 -13.50 -11.49
C TRP A 91 -8.99 -13.81 -12.02
N PRO A 92 -9.18 -14.49 -13.17
CA PRO A 92 -10.52 -14.85 -13.65
C PRO A 92 -11.29 -15.82 -12.75
N GLU A 93 -10.58 -16.52 -11.85
CA GLU A 93 -11.15 -17.50 -10.92
C GLU A 93 -11.36 -16.90 -9.52
N PHE A 94 -10.81 -15.71 -9.26
CA PHE A 94 -10.91 -15.02 -7.98
C PHE A 94 -12.26 -14.30 -7.90
N ASN A 95 -13.20 -14.89 -7.17
CA ASN A 95 -14.55 -14.35 -6.99
C ASN A 95 -14.77 -13.91 -5.54
N GLU A 96 -16.00 -13.46 -5.25
CA GLU A 96 -16.43 -12.96 -3.94
C GLU A 96 -16.12 -13.92 -2.80
N LYS A 97 -16.24 -15.25 -3.02
CA LYS A 97 -15.91 -16.25 -2.00
C LYS A 97 -14.43 -16.26 -1.63
N GLN A 98 -13.53 -16.05 -2.60
CA GLN A 98 -12.10 -15.95 -2.31
C GLN A 98 -11.77 -14.62 -1.64
N LEU A 99 -12.47 -13.54 -2.01
CA LEU A 99 -12.32 -12.24 -1.35
C LEU A 99 -12.75 -12.32 0.12
N ASP A 100 -13.91 -12.92 0.41
CA ASP A 100 -14.39 -13.14 1.77
C ASP A 100 -13.40 -13.94 2.60
N GLY A 101 -12.82 -15.01 2.02
CA GLY A 101 -11.78 -15.80 2.67
C GLY A 101 -10.50 -15.00 2.94
N ALA A 102 -10.11 -14.10 2.04
CA ALA A 102 -8.97 -13.21 2.26
C ALA A 102 -9.24 -12.19 3.38
N ILE A 103 -10.46 -11.64 3.46
CA ILE A 103 -10.89 -10.74 4.53
C ILE A 103 -10.95 -11.47 5.87
N GLU A 104 -11.47 -12.70 5.90
CA GLU A 104 -11.50 -13.53 7.11
C GLU A 104 -10.08 -13.85 7.59
N TRP A 105 -9.18 -14.21 6.68
CA TRP A 105 -7.75 -14.38 6.98
C TRP A 105 -7.15 -13.11 7.58
N PHE A 106 -7.42 -11.94 6.98
CA PHE A 106 -6.93 -10.65 7.46
C PHE A 106 -7.44 -10.33 8.88
N ARG A 107 -8.72 -10.62 9.17
CA ARG A 107 -9.29 -10.45 10.52
C ARG A 107 -8.66 -11.41 11.55
N GLY A 108 -8.23 -12.59 11.11
CA GLY A 108 -7.59 -13.61 11.94
C GLY A 108 -6.11 -13.33 12.24
N SER A 109 -5.42 -12.58 11.38
CA SER A 109 -4.07 -12.07 11.67
C SER A 109 -4.13 -11.16 12.89
N GLN A 110 -3.66 -11.65 14.04
CA GLN A 110 -3.51 -10.79 15.21
C GLN A 110 -2.57 -9.64 14.84
N ARG A 111 -3.07 -8.41 14.88
CA ARG A 111 -2.27 -7.19 14.71
C ARG A 111 -1.11 -7.24 15.72
N ARG A 112 0.05 -7.69 15.26
CA ARG A 112 1.26 -7.79 16.08
C ARG A 112 1.85 -6.39 16.18
N TYR A 113 1.29 -5.59 17.10
CA TYR A 113 1.84 -4.34 17.63
C TYR A 113 2.12 -3.22 16.61
N GLY A 114 1.47 -2.07 16.80
CA GLY A 114 1.73 -0.85 16.03
C GLY A 114 0.46 -0.22 15.45
N GLY A 115 -0.63 -0.17 16.23
CA GLY A 115 -1.74 0.72 15.88
C GLY A 115 -1.23 2.16 15.96
N ARG A 116 -1.28 2.89 14.84
CA ARG A 116 -1.25 4.35 14.88
C ARG A 116 -2.54 4.87 15.50
#